data_AF-A0A5C8TTP6-F1
#
_entry.id   AF-A0A5C8TTP6-F1
#
_cell.length_a   1.000
_cell.length_b   1.000
_cell.length_c   1.000
_cell.angle_alpha   90.00
_cell.angle_beta   90.00
_cell.angle_gamma   90.00
#
_symmetry.space_group_name_H-M   'P 1'
#
loop_
_entity.id
_entity.type
_entity.pdbx_description
1 polymer ?
#
loop_
_entity_poly.entity_id
_entity_poly.type
_entity_poly.pdbx_seq_one_letter_code
_entity_poly.pdbx_strand_id
1 'polypeptide(L)' 'MLTQALAAQADHACPVDAISRAYLSFTGGDAGIALRCAIADALSDLMEAERRTRERSRLISRGYVREAPMVAVGTES' A
#
# COMPACT_ATOMS: atom_id res chain seq x y z
N MET A 1 19.82 2.63 24.69
CA MET A 1 18.55 3.35 24.40
C MET A 1 18.70 4.51 23.40
N LEU A 2 19.86 5.19 23.33
CA LEU A 2 20.11 6.27 22.35
C LEU A 2 19.89 5.87 20.87
N THR A 3 20.21 4.63 20.50
CA THR A 3 20.04 4.11 19.13
C THR A 3 18.57 4.00 18.70
N GLN A 4 17.67 3.72 19.63
CA GLN A 4 16.25 3.52 19.36
C GLN A 4 15.52 4.85 19.15
N ALA A 5 15.93 5.89 19.87
CA ALA A 5 15.43 7.25 19.69
C ALA A 5 15.86 7.88 18.36
N LEU A 6 17.02 7.47 17.80
CA LEU A 6 17.43 7.89 16.45
C LEU A 6 16.59 7.22 15.36
N ALA A 7 16.27 5.92 15.53
CA ALA A 7 15.40 5.18 14.62
C ALA A 7 13.95 5.73 14.63
N ALA A 8 13.43 6.08 15.81
CA ALA A 8 12.12 6.72 15.94
C ALA A 8 12.11 8.18 15.42
N GLN A 9 13.22 8.91 15.49
CA GLN A 9 13.34 10.24 14.86
C GLN A 9 13.43 10.15 13.33
N ALA A 10 14.07 9.10 12.79
CA ALA A 10 14.01 8.79 11.35
C ALA A 10 12.58 8.44 10.89
N ASP A 11 11.77 7.88 11.79
CA ASP A 11 10.33 7.62 11.56
C ASP A 11 9.49 8.90 11.48
N HIS A 12 9.99 10.02 12.02
CA HIS A 12 9.40 11.36 11.91
C HIS A 12 10.05 12.21 10.82
N ALA A 13 11.06 11.70 10.12
CA ALA A 13 11.51 12.33 8.89
C ALA A 13 10.33 12.33 7.93
N CYS A 14 10.12 13.45 7.22
CA CYS A 14 9.07 13.55 6.22
C CYS A 14 9.15 12.28 5.33
N PRO A 15 8.11 11.42 5.29
CA PRO A 15 8.19 10.12 4.62
C PRO A 15 8.62 10.28 3.16
N VAL A 16 8.30 11.42 2.54
CA VAL A 16 8.76 11.82 1.21
C VAL A 16 10.29 11.89 1.13
N ASP A 17 10.98 12.47 2.10
CA ASP A 17 12.45 12.56 2.10
C ASP A 17 13.10 11.19 2.26
N ALA A 18 12.53 10.32 3.11
CA ALA A 18 13.02 8.95 3.28
C ALA A 18 12.88 8.16 1.97
N ILE A 19 11.72 8.24 1.32
CA ILE A 19 11.46 7.60 0.02
C ILE A 19 12.38 8.17 -1.06
N SER A 20 12.51 9.50 -1.14
CA SER A 20 13.36 10.17 -2.14
C SER A 20 14.83 9.75 -2.00
N ARG A 21 15.34 9.66 -0.77
CA ARG A 21 16.70 9.19 -0.50
C ARG A 21 16.90 7.72 -0.87
N ALA A 22 15.88 6.88 -0.68
CA ALA A 22 15.96 5.48 -1.10
C ALA A 22 16.13 5.35 -2.62
N TYR A 23 15.36 6.10 -3.41
CA TYR A 23 15.51 6.11 -4.86
C TYR A 23 16.83 6.70 -5.33
N LEU A 24 17.30 7.79 -4.70
CA LEU A 24 18.61 8.37 -5.01
C LEU A 24 19.75 7.41 -4.68
N SER A 25 19.67 6.70 -3.55
CA SER A 25 20.65 5.68 -3.18
C SER A 25 20.64 4.51 -4.15
N PHE A 26 19.47 4.11 -4.64
CA PHE A 26 19.32 3.04 -5.62
C PHE A 26 19.96 3.38 -6.98
N THR A 27 19.88 4.65 -7.40
CA THR A 27 20.42 5.11 -8.69
C THR A 27 21.84 5.66 -8.63
N GLY A 28 22.55 5.44 -7.52
CA GLY A 28 23.91 5.94 -7.34
C GLY A 28 24.01 7.47 -7.29
N GLY A 29 22.93 8.15 -6.87
CA GLY A 29 22.84 9.61 -6.77
C GLY A 29 22.33 10.31 -8.02
N ASP A 30 22.00 9.59 -9.09
CA ASP A 30 21.38 10.18 -10.28
C ASP A 30 19.91 10.49 -10.01
N ALA A 31 19.62 11.77 -9.78
CA ALA A 31 18.28 12.27 -9.52
C ALA A 31 17.31 12.09 -10.71
N GLY A 32 17.81 12.11 -11.94
CA GLY A 32 16.99 11.94 -13.14
C GLY A 32 16.55 10.49 -13.34
N ILE A 33 17.40 9.52 -13.02
CA ILE A 33 17.02 8.10 -12.99
C ILE A 33 16.11 7.85 -11.78
N ALA A 34 16.43 8.39 -10.61
CA ALA A 34 15.65 8.19 -9.39
C ALA A 34 14.20 8.66 -9.58
N LEU A 35 14.01 9.85 -10.16
CA LEU A 35 12.69 10.40 -10.44
C LEU A 35 11.91 9.54 -11.44
N ARG A 36 12.56 9.07 -12.51
CA ARG A 36 11.90 8.19 -13.49
C ARG A 36 11.48 6.86 -12.88
N CYS A 37 12.31 6.27 -12.02
CA CYS A 37 11.96 5.06 -11.28
C CYS A 37 10.79 5.29 -10.33
N ALA A 38 10.82 6.36 -9.52
CA ALA A 38 9.74 6.69 -8.61
C ALA A 38 8.40 6.93 -9.33
N ILE A 39 8.42 7.59 -10.50
CA ILE A 39 7.22 7.78 -11.33
C ILE A 39 6.73 6.44 -11.89
N ALA A 40 7.63 5.58 -12.39
CA ALA A 40 7.25 4.28 -12.94
C ALA A 40 6.59 3.37 -11.88
N ASP A 41 7.13 3.37 -10.67
CA ASP A 41 6.60 2.61 -9.54
C ASP A 41 5.22 3.16 -9.12
N ALA A 42 5.09 4.49 -8.99
CA ALA A 42 3.80 5.12 -8.66
C ALA A 42 2.71 4.86 -9.73
N LEU A 43 3.07 4.85 -11.02
CA LEU A 43 2.15 4.48 -12.09
C LEU A 43 1.76 3.01 -12.05
N SER A 44 2.70 2.12 -11.71
CA SER A 44 2.43 0.69 -11.56
C SER A 44 1.49 0.44 -10.38
N ASP A 45 1.73 1.10 -9.24
CA ASP A 45 0.87 1.04 -8.07
C ASP A 45 -0.55 1.54 -8.38
N LEU A 46 -0.67 2.63 -9.15
CA LEU A 46 -1.95 3.14 -9.61
C LEU A 46 -2.67 2.12 -10.51
N MET A 47 -1.98 1.55 -11.50
CA MET A 47 -2.56 0.53 -12.39
C MET A 47 -3.00 -0.72 -11.62
N GLU A 48 -2.24 -1.14 -10.61
CA GLU A 48 -2.60 -2.26 -9.76
C GLU A 48 -3.82 -1.93 -8.87
N ALA A 49 -3.85 -0.73 -8.29
CA ALA A 49 -4.98 -0.25 -7.50
C ALA A 49 -6.25 -0.14 -8.36
N GLU A 50 -6.14 0.34 -9.60
CA GLU A 50 -7.23 0.38 -10.57
C GLU A 50 -7.70 -1.03 -10.94
N ARG A 51 -6.78 -1.98 -11.17
CA ARG A 51 -7.12 -3.37 -11.45
C ARG A 51 -7.91 -3.98 -10.30
N ARG A 52 -7.43 -3.83 -9.06
CA ARG A 52 -8.13 -4.27 -7.84
C ARG A 52 -9.53 -3.66 -7.73
N THR A 53 -9.68 -2.38 -8.10
CA THR A 53 -10.98 -1.69 -8.08
C THR A 53 -11.93 -2.24 -9.13
N ARG A 54 -11.47 -2.47 -10.36
CA ARG A 54 -12.28 -3.06 -11.44
C ARG A 54 -12.70 -4.50 -11.12
N GLU A 55 -11.80 -5.30 -10.54
CA GLU A 55 -12.10 -6.66 -10.07
C GLU A 55 -13.14 -6.64 -8.94
N ARG A 56 -13.02 -5.72 -7.97
CA ARG A 56 -13.97 -5.57 -6.87
C ARG A 56 -15.35 -5.11 -7.35
N SER A 57 -15.42 -4.17 -8.28
CA SER A 57 -16.71 -3.74 -8.88
C SER A 57 -17.38 -4.85 -9.70
N ARG A 58 -16.58 -5.69 -10.40
CA ARG A 58 -17.10 -6.88 -11.10
C ARG A 58 -17.69 -7.91 -10.14
N LEU A 59 -17.10 -8.09 -8.96
CA LEU A 59 -17.62 -8.99 -7.91
C LEU A 59 -18.90 -8.45 -7.27
N ILE A 60 -19.02 -7.14 -7.09
CA ILE A 60 -20.24 -6.49 -6.58
C ILE A 60 -21.39 -6.63 -7.59
N SER A 61 -21.14 -6.39 -8.87
CA SER A 61 -22.16 -6.53 -9.92
C SER A 61 -22.57 -7.99 -10.19
N ARG A 62 -21.76 -8.97 -9.77
CA ARG A 62 -22.10 -10.41 -9.84
C ARG A 62 -22.82 -10.93 -8.59
N GLY A 63 -23.22 -10.05 -7.67
CA GLY A 63 -24.10 -10.42 -6.55
C GLY A 63 -23.42 -11.30 -5.51
N TYR A 64 -22.13 -11.09 -5.21
CA TYR A 64 -21.50 -11.77 -4.08
C TYR A 64 -21.99 -11.14 -2.76
N VAL A 65 -23.20 -11.53 -2.37
CA VAL A 65 -23.68 -11.40 -0.99
C VAL A 65 -22.78 -12.29 -0.16
N ARG A 66 -21.92 -11.68 0.67
CA ARG A 66 -21.33 -12.39 1.79
C ARG A 66 -22.47 -12.62 2.79
N GLU A 67 -23.28 -13.64 2.53
CA GLU A 67 -24.13 -14.25 3.54
C GLU A 67 -23.16 -14.70 4.64
N ALA A 68 -23.05 -13.89 5.69
CA ALA A 68 -22.57 -14.42 6.95
C ALA A 68 -23.52 -15.58 7.27
N PRO A 69 -23.03 -16.78 7.66
CA PRO A 69 -23.92 -17.80 8.17
C PRO A 69 -24.57 -17.20 9.42
N MET A 70 -25.80 -16.75 9.23
CA MET A 70 -26.86 -16.77 10.22
C MET A 70 -26.72 -18.11 10.95
N VAL A 71 -26.09 -18.04 12.13
CA VAL A 71 -26.06 -19.13 13.09
C VAL A 71 -27.50 -19.28 13.56
N ALA A 72 -28.25 -20.09 12.83
CA ALA A 72 -29.40 -20.77 13.33
C ALA A 72 -28.88 -21.79 14.36
N VAL A 73 -28.80 -21.37 15.62
CA VAL A 73 -29.00 -22.30 16.72
C VAL A 73 -30.38 -22.00 17.27
N GLY A 74 -31.33 -22.81 16.83
CA GLY A 74 -32.63 -22.89 17.44
C GLY A 74 -32.52 -23.54 18.81
N THR A 75 -33.50 -23.19 19.64
CA THR A 75 -34.26 -24.09 20.51
C THR A 75 -33.47 -24.95 21.47
N GLU A 76 -33.64 -24.68 22.76
CA GLU A 76 -34.16 -25.64 23.73
C GLU A 76 -34.67 -24.88 24.97
N SER A 77 -35.78 -25.38 25.53
CA SER A 77 -36.66 -24.75 26.53
C SER A 77 -36.09 -24.56 27.92
#